data_AF-A0AA35TSD0-F1
#
_entry.id   AF-A0AA35TSD0-F1
#
_cell.length_a   1.000
_cell.length_b   1.000
_cell.length_c   1.000
_cell.angle_alpha   90.00
_cell.angle_beta   90.00
_cell.angle_gamma   90.00
#
_symmetry.space_group_name_H-M   'P 1'
#
loop_
_entity.id
_entity.type
_entity.pdbx_description
1 polymer ?
#
loop_
_entity_poly.entity_id
_entity_poly.type
_entity_poly.pdbx_seq_one_letter_code
_entity_poly.pdbx_strand_id
1 'polypeptide(L)'
;MLFQMEHHTAKSKQKGGAFKLHSHPTDFFDDNPYYFKSVLPPSQETKVPQSKPKPFKPSSPAKLAGGSKAGTFDVYPHHSEDPYNSPKMQLGGNGKRKGGVFRSSVGPKSKPTSSTLKQNITRKMNVSNFQTVTST
;
A
#
# COMPACT_ATOMS: atom_id res chain seq x y z
N MET A 1 -31.93 -1.60 62.32
CA MET A 1 -31.83 -0.21 62.85
C MET A 1 -30.46 0.10 63.45
N LEU A 2 -29.84 -0.79 64.23
CA LEU A 2 -28.49 -0.60 64.82
C LEU A 2 -27.39 -0.24 63.79
N PHE A 3 -27.31 -1.00 62.69
CA PHE A 3 -26.30 -0.79 61.66
C PHE A 3 -26.33 0.62 61.02
N GLN A 4 -27.53 1.17 60.81
CA GLN A 4 -27.67 2.53 60.25
C GLN A 4 -27.19 3.59 61.26
N MET A 5 -27.52 3.43 62.55
CA MET A 5 -27.05 4.34 63.59
C MET A 5 -25.53 4.34 63.72
N GLU A 6 -24.90 3.17 63.68
CA GLU A 6 -23.44 3.02 63.72
C GLU A 6 -22.78 3.68 62.50
N HIS A 7 -23.37 3.51 61.31
CA HIS A 7 -22.84 4.10 60.08
C HIS A 7 -22.91 5.64 60.07
N HIS A 8 -23.97 6.21 60.64
CA HIS A 8 -24.12 7.66 60.77
C HIS A 8 -23.18 8.25 61.82
N THR A 9 -23.00 7.56 62.95
CA THR A 9 -22.06 7.99 64.01
C THR A 9 -20.59 7.85 63.60
N ALA A 10 -20.25 6.87 62.76
CA ALA A 10 -18.92 6.75 62.18
C ALA A 10 -18.63 7.91 61.22
N LYS A 11 -19.57 8.27 60.35
CA LYS A 11 -19.42 9.38 59.39
C LYS A 11 -19.32 10.75 60.07
N SER A 12 -20.06 11.00 61.15
CA SER A 12 -19.98 12.29 61.87
C SER A 12 -18.67 12.50 62.62
N LYS A 13 -17.93 11.41 62.92
CA LYS A 13 -16.62 11.45 63.56
C LYS A 13 -15.45 11.63 62.56
N GLN A 14 -15.72 11.58 61.26
CA GLN A 14 -14.69 11.87 60.24
C GLN A 14 -14.53 13.40 60.10
N LYS A 15 -13.36 13.91 60.48
CA LYS A 15 -13.05 15.34 60.38
C LYS A 15 -12.41 15.63 59.03
N GLY A 16 -13.05 16.49 58.24
CA GLY A 16 -12.69 16.75 56.84
C GLY A 16 -13.58 15.93 55.91
N GLY A 17 -14.31 16.61 55.01
CA GLY A 17 -15.16 15.96 54.01
C GLY A 17 -14.33 15.11 53.02
N ALA A 18 -14.99 14.52 52.02
CA ALA A 18 -14.30 13.79 50.96
C ALA A 18 -13.15 14.64 50.38
N PHE A 19 -11.94 14.07 50.34
CA PHE A 19 -10.74 14.75 49.88
C PHE A 19 -10.99 15.44 48.54
N LYS A 20 -10.81 16.76 48.48
CA LYS A 20 -10.95 17.52 47.24
C LYS A 20 -9.78 17.14 46.34
N LEU A 21 -10.05 16.48 45.22
CA LEU A 21 -9.07 15.81 44.34
C LEU A 21 -8.01 16.74 43.71
N HIS A 22 -7.99 18.02 44.09
CA HIS A 22 -7.13 19.06 43.55
C HIS A 22 -6.49 19.93 44.65
N SER A 23 -6.51 19.50 45.92
CA SER A 23 -5.70 20.12 46.97
C SER A 23 -4.30 19.52 47.02
N HIS A 24 -3.56 19.55 45.91
CA HIS A 24 -2.11 19.41 45.98
C HIS A 24 -1.57 20.65 46.70
N PRO A 25 -0.63 20.51 47.65
CA PRO A 25 0.03 21.68 48.22
C PRO A 25 0.66 22.45 47.06
N THR A 26 0.35 23.75 46.97
CA THR A 26 1.01 24.66 46.04
C THR A 26 2.52 24.50 46.19
N ASP A 27 3.23 24.42 45.06
CA ASP A 27 4.69 24.26 45.06
C ASP A 27 5.33 25.24 46.05
N PHE A 28 6.25 24.75 46.88
CA PHE A 28 6.91 25.51 47.94
C PHE A 28 7.86 26.61 47.40
N PHE A 29 8.00 26.69 46.07
CA PHE A 29 8.89 27.61 45.38
C PHE A 29 8.13 28.88 44.96
N ASP A 30 8.88 29.98 44.79
CA ASP A 30 8.34 31.25 44.33
C ASP A 30 7.57 31.10 43.01
N ASP A 31 6.46 31.84 42.88
CA ASP A 31 5.65 31.84 41.67
C ASP A 31 6.52 32.26 40.46
N ASN A 32 6.55 31.41 39.44
CA ASN A 32 7.28 31.67 38.21
C ASN A 32 6.79 32.99 37.57
N PRO A 33 7.65 34.01 37.38
CA PRO A 33 7.25 35.32 36.85
C PRO A 33 6.79 35.26 35.38
N TYR A 34 7.02 34.15 34.69
CA TYR A 34 6.57 33.92 33.32
C TYR A 34 5.31 33.04 33.23
N TYR A 35 4.79 32.55 34.36
CA TYR A 35 3.61 31.69 34.38
C TYR A 35 2.38 32.45 34.86
N PHE A 36 1.50 32.81 33.93
CA PHE A 36 0.23 33.45 34.24
C PHE A 36 -0.84 32.38 34.51
N LYS A 37 -1.25 32.24 35.78
CA LYS A 37 -2.33 31.34 36.23
C LYS A 37 -3.74 31.81 35.82
N SER A 38 -3.86 32.92 35.11
CA SER A 38 -5.15 33.44 34.66
C SER A 38 -5.68 32.60 33.49
N VAL A 39 -6.97 32.29 33.52
CA VAL A 39 -7.65 31.63 32.40
C VAL A 39 -7.65 32.59 31.20
N LEU A 40 -7.15 32.11 30.06
CA LEU A 40 -7.14 32.91 28.84
C LEU A 40 -8.57 33.30 28.44
N PRO A 41 -8.79 34.51 27.90
CA PRO A 41 -10.09 34.88 27.36
C PRO A 41 -10.48 33.90 26.23
N PRO A 42 -11.78 33.61 26.07
CA PRO A 42 -12.24 32.70 25.01
C PRO A 42 -11.82 33.23 23.63
N SER A 43 -11.15 32.37 22.85
CA SER A 43 -10.67 32.69 21.51
C SER A 43 -11.84 33.09 20.60
N GLN A 44 -11.81 34.30 20.05
CA GLN A 44 -12.74 34.71 19.01
C GLN A 44 -12.29 34.09 17.69
N GLU A 45 -12.84 32.93 17.34
CA GLU A 45 -12.64 32.34 16.02
C GLU A 45 -13.26 33.26 14.96
N THR A 46 -12.40 33.94 14.20
CA THR A 46 -12.85 34.67 13.02
C THR A 46 -13.34 33.66 11.99
N LYS A 47 -14.63 33.73 11.65
CA LYS A 47 -15.24 32.91 10.61
C LYS A 47 -14.68 33.34 9.25
N VAL A 48 -13.53 32.78 8.87
CA VAL A 48 -13.00 32.94 7.51
C VAL A 48 -13.99 32.25 6.56
N PRO A 49 -14.57 32.96 5.57
CA PRO A 49 -15.49 32.35 4.63
C PRO A 49 -14.77 31.23 3.86
N GLN A 50 -15.35 30.03 3.89
CA GLN A 50 -14.79 28.87 3.18
C GLN A 50 -14.79 29.15 1.68
N SER A 51 -13.61 29.41 1.11
CA SER A 51 -13.45 29.52 -0.33
C SER A 51 -13.63 28.15 -0.96
N LYS A 52 -14.40 28.06 -2.05
CA LYS A 52 -14.57 26.82 -2.83
C LYS A 52 -13.19 26.23 -3.19
N PRO A 53 -12.99 24.91 -3.07
CA PRO A 53 -11.71 24.29 -3.40
C PRO A 53 -11.40 24.51 -4.88
N LYS A 54 -10.32 25.24 -5.17
CA LYS A 54 -9.81 25.37 -6.53
C LYS A 54 -9.11 24.06 -6.93
N PRO A 55 -9.37 23.52 -8.12
CA PRO A 55 -8.63 22.36 -8.61
C PRO A 55 -7.13 22.62 -8.59
N PHE A 56 -6.35 21.62 -8.23
CA PHE A 56 -4.90 21.70 -8.27
C PHE A 56 -4.44 21.91 -9.72
N LYS A 57 -3.78 23.05 -9.98
CA LYS A 57 -3.09 23.32 -11.25
C LYS A 57 -1.58 23.20 -10.99
N PRO A 58 -0.88 22.24 -11.62
CA PRO A 58 0.57 22.13 -11.44
C PRO A 58 1.24 23.43 -11.92
N SER A 59 2.27 23.87 -11.19
CA SER A 59 2.99 25.11 -11.49
C SER A 59 3.85 25.02 -12.76
N SER A 60 4.15 23.80 -13.23
CA SER A 60 5.00 23.56 -14.40
C SER A 60 4.23 23.00 -15.60
N PRO A 61 4.66 23.31 -16.84
CA PRO A 61 4.11 22.70 -18.04
C PRO A 61 4.27 21.17 -18.01
N ALA A 62 3.43 20.49 -18.79
CA ALA A 62 3.48 19.04 -18.94
C ALA A 62 4.84 18.59 -19.52
N LYS A 63 5.22 17.35 -19.21
CA LYS A 63 6.47 16.74 -19.72
C LYS A 63 6.37 16.60 -21.25
N LEU A 64 7.39 17.08 -21.97
CA LEU A 64 7.48 16.89 -23.42
C LEU A 64 7.81 15.43 -23.77
N ALA A 65 7.40 14.98 -24.95
CA ALA A 65 7.91 13.75 -25.53
C ALA A 65 9.43 13.91 -25.73
N GLY A 66 10.24 12.90 -25.39
CA GLY A 66 11.71 13.01 -25.42
C GLY A 66 12.41 13.24 -24.07
N GLY A 67 11.72 13.10 -22.94
CA GLY A 67 12.39 13.02 -21.63
C GLY A 67 12.17 14.24 -20.71
N SER A 68 13.12 14.48 -19.80
CA SER A 68 12.94 15.40 -18.66
C SER A 68 12.67 16.86 -19.08
N LYS A 69 12.21 17.70 -18.13
CA LYS A 69 11.62 19.05 -18.29
C LYS A 69 12.29 20.05 -19.27
N ALA A 70 13.44 19.74 -19.85
CA ALA A 70 14.16 20.56 -20.84
C ALA A 70 14.46 19.84 -22.18
N GLY A 71 13.81 18.70 -22.49
CA GLY A 71 13.99 18.03 -23.78
C GLY A 71 15.38 17.42 -23.95
N THR A 72 15.82 16.63 -22.97
CA THR A 72 17.18 16.06 -22.94
C THR A 72 17.43 14.98 -24.01
N PHE A 73 16.37 14.40 -24.57
CA PHE A 73 16.45 13.44 -25.67
C PHE A 73 15.48 13.83 -26.77
N ASP A 74 15.82 13.46 -28.01
CA ASP A 74 14.92 13.63 -29.13
C ASP A 74 13.72 12.69 -29.00
N VAL A 75 12.60 13.10 -29.59
CA VAL A 75 11.41 12.25 -29.70
C VAL A 75 11.79 11.03 -30.54
N TYR A 76 11.49 9.85 -30.02
CA TYR A 76 11.73 8.60 -30.73
C TYR A 76 11.08 8.62 -32.13
N PRO A 77 11.77 8.23 -33.20
CA PRO A 77 11.25 8.33 -34.57
C PRO A 77 9.93 7.58 -34.77
N HIS A 78 9.02 8.16 -35.56
CA HIS A 78 7.76 7.51 -35.90
C HIS A 78 8.00 6.41 -36.96
N HIS A 79 7.83 5.14 -36.58
CA HIS A 79 8.07 3.98 -37.47
C HIS A 79 6.96 3.69 -38.48
N SER A 80 6.32 4.72 -39.05
CA SER A 80 5.27 4.51 -40.06
C SER A 80 5.81 3.93 -41.38
N GLU A 81 7.11 4.05 -41.64
CA GLU A 81 7.76 3.68 -42.90
C GLU A 81 8.87 2.63 -42.72
N ASP A 82 8.80 1.80 -41.67
CA ASP A 82 9.77 0.73 -41.49
C ASP A 82 9.65 -0.32 -42.62
N PRO A 83 10.71 -0.63 -43.38
CA PRO A 83 10.69 -1.68 -44.41
C PRO A 83 10.34 -3.07 -43.83
N TYR A 84 10.46 -3.29 -42.52
CA TYR A 84 10.04 -4.50 -41.82
C TYR A 84 8.63 -4.43 -41.23
N ASN A 85 7.71 -3.74 -41.91
CA ASN A 85 6.30 -3.84 -41.59
C ASN A 85 5.84 -5.30 -41.68
N SER A 86 5.72 -5.97 -40.52
CA SER A 86 5.09 -7.29 -40.44
C SER A 86 3.72 -7.18 -41.12
N PRO A 87 3.35 -8.09 -42.05
CA PRO A 87 2.09 -7.98 -42.78
C PRO A 87 0.97 -7.81 -41.75
N LYS A 88 0.26 -6.67 -41.83
CA LYS A 88 -0.87 -6.41 -40.94
C LYS A 88 -1.82 -7.59 -41.09
N MET A 89 -2.00 -8.36 -40.02
CA MET A 89 -2.91 -9.50 -40.01
C MET A 89 -4.29 -8.98 -40.44
N GLN A 90 -4.75 -9.35 -41.62
CA GLN A 90 -6.07 -8.95 -42.09
C GLN A 90 -7.10 -9.54 -41.13
N LEU A 91 -7.84 -8.67 -40.46
CA LEU A 91 -9.01 -9.04 -39.68
C LEU A 91 -10.08 -9.46 -40.70
N GLY A 92 -10.58 -10.69 -40.61
CA GLY A 92 -11.76 -11.08 -41.39
C GLY A 92 -12.96 -10.23 -40.97
N GLY A 93 -13.96 -10.11 -41.85
CA GLY A 93 -15.13 -9.23 -41.66
C GLY A 93 -15.93 -9.43 -40.36
N ASN A 94 -15.67 -10.49 -39.60
CA ASN A 94 -16.29 -10.79 -38.31
C ASN A 94 -15.38 -10.45 -37.10
N GLY A 95 -14.34 -9.62 -37.28
CA GLY A 95 -13.38 -9.27 -36.21
C GLY A 95 -12.44 -10.41 -35.80
N LYS A 96 -12.52 -11.57 -36.45
CA LYS A 96 -11.64 -12.73 -36.20
C LYS A 96 -10.45 -12.71 -37.14
N ARG A 97 -9.26 -13.00 -36.61
CA ARG A 97 -8.03 -13.11 -37.42
C ARG A 97 -8.24 -14.18 -38.52
N LYS A 98 -7.85 -13.87 -39.76
CA LYS A 98 -8.07 -14.72 -40.95
C LYS A 98 -7.13 -15.95 -41.04
N GLY A 99 -6.78 -16.53 -39.90
CA GLY A 99 -6.02 -17.75 -39.75
C GLY A 99 -6.47 -18.34 -38.42
N GLY A 100 -7.22 -19.44 -38.47
CA GLY A 100 -7.86 -20.04 -37.30
C GLY A 100 -6.88 -20.37 -36.18
N VAL A 101 -7.40 -20.93 -35.08
CA VAL A 101 -6.56 -21.39 -33.96
C VAL A 101 -5.46 -22.30 -34.49
N PHE A 102 -4.21 -22.03 -34.12
CA PHE A 102 -3.07 -22.83 -34.52
C PHE A 102 -3.32 -24.31 -34.22
N ARG A 103 -3.21 -25.15 -35.25
CA ARG A 103 -3.27 -26.60 -35.15
C ARG A 103 -1.91 -27.14 -35.54
N SER A 104 -1.24 -27.81 -34.61
CA SER A 104 0.01 -28.51 -34.92
C SER A 104 -0.23 -29.61 -35.96
N SER A 105 0.75 -29.87 -36.81
CA SER A 105 0.70 -31.02 -37.73
C SER A 105 0.57 -32.32 -36.94
N VAL A 106 -0.29 -33.22 -37.43
CA VAL A 106 -0.51 -34.56 -36.86
C VAL A 106 0.60 -35.55 -37.21
N GLY A 107 1.58 -35.12 -37.99
CA GLY A 107 2.73 -35.94 -38.39
C GLY A 107 3.76 -36.14 -37.27
N PRO A 108 4.71 -37.06 -37.47
CA PRO A 108 5.82 -37.27 -36.54
C PRO A 108 6.56 -35.95 -36.29
N LYS A 109 6.91 -35.70 -35.03
CA LYS A 109 7.67 -34.49 -34.67
C LYS A 109 9.03 -34.54 -35.37
N SER A 110 9.52 -33.38 -35.82
CA SER A 110 10.81 -33.24 -36.53
C SER A 110 12.01 -33.80 -35.75
N LYS A 111 11.90 -33.92 -34.42
CA LYS A 111 12.91 -34.53 -33.57
C LYS A 111 12.23 -35.50 -32.59
N PRO A 112 12.85 -36.66 -32.29
CA PRO A 112 12.36 -37.55 -31.24
C PRO A 112 12.57 -36.86 -29.88
N THR A 113 11.49 -36.44 -29.23
CA THR A 113 11.53 -35.90 -27.87
C THR A 113 11.32 -37.03 -26.88
N SER A 114 12.33 -37.32 -26.05
CA SER A 114 12.16 -38.25 -24.93
C SER A 114 11.18 -37.66 -23.90
N SER A 115 10.28 -38.49 -23.36
CA SER A 115 9.42 -38.09 -22.23
C SER A 115 10.25 -37.56 -21.07
N THR A 116 9.73 -36.55 -20.36
CA THR A 116 10.31 -35.99 -19.13
C THR A 116 10.61 -37.07 -18.10
N LEU A 117 9.77 -38.11 -18.03
CA LEU A 117 9.96 -39.26 -17.15
C LEU A 117 11.24 -40.02 -17.51
N LYS A 118 11.44 -40.32 -18.80
CA LYS A 118 12.66 -40.98 -19.30
C LYS A 118 13.90 -40.15 -18.96
N GLN A 119 13.84 -38.84 -19.17
CA GLN A 119 14.96 -37.94 -18.83
C GLN A 119 15.27 -37.93 -17.34
N ASN A 120 14.24 -37.96 -16.48
CA ASN A 120 14.44 -37.97 -15.03
C ASN A 120 15.04 -39.29 -14.56
N ILE A 121 14.61 -40.43 -15.12
CA ILE A 121 15.19 -41.73 -14.84
C ILE A 121 16.66 -41.75 -15.26
N THR A 122 16.99 -41.37 -16.49
CA THR A 122 18.40 -41.34 -16.96
C THR A 122 19.27 -40.41 -16.14
N ARG A 123 18.74 -39.29 -15.62
CA ARG A 123 19.50 -38.36 -14.77
C ARG A 123 19.73 -38.88 -13.36
N LYS A 124 18.77 -39.59 -12.78
CA LYS A 124 18.82 -40.06 -11.38
C LYS A 124 19.39 -41.46 -11.23
N MET A 125 19.20 -42.33 -12.22
CA MET A 125 19.56 -43.74 -12.18
C MET A 125 20.81 -44.01 -13.02
N ASN A 126 21.74 -44.76 -12.46
CA ASN A 126 22.96 -45.26 -13.07
C ASN A 126 23.22 -46.71 -12.61
N VAL A 127 24.22 -47.38 -13.20
CA VAL A 127 24.52 -48.79 -12.91
C VAL A 127 24.93 -49.06 -11.46
N SER A 128 25.36 -48.04 -10.71
CA SER A 128 25.75 -48.17 -9.31
C SER A 128 24.61 -47.97 -8.31
N ASN A 129 23.52 -47.29 -8.70
CA ASN A 129 22.45 -46.91 -7.78
C ASN A 129 21.08 -47.48 -8.13
N PHE A 130 20.96 -48.26 -9.22
CA PHE A 130 19.65 -48.73 -9.68
C PHE A 130 18.91 -49.65 -8.69
N GLN A 131 19.62 -50.31 -7.77
CA GLN A 131 19.03 -51.19 -6.76
C GLN A 131 18.70 -50.48 -5.45
N THR A 132 19.29 -49.30 -5.18
CA THR A 132 19.16 -48.60 -3.89
C THR A 132 18.09 -47.52 -3.92
N VAL A 133 17.69 -47.05 -5.10
CA VAL A 133 16.63 -46.05 -5.24
C VAL A 133 15.26 -46.73 -5.13
N THR A 134 14.56 -46.48 -4.02
CA THR A 134 13.19 -46.94 -3.79
C THR A 134 12.16 -45.89 -4.24
N SER A 135 11.00 -46.37 -4.70
CA SER A 135 9.85 -45.53 -5.04
C SER A 135 9.21 -44.99 -3.75
N THR A 136 9.51 -43.76 -3.37
CA THR A 136 8.77 -43.01 -2.34
C THR A 136 7.47 -42.45 -2.87
#